data_AF-A0A1F6ILL0-F1
#
_entry.id   AF-A0A1F6ILL0-F1
#
_cell.length_a   1.000
_cell.length_b   1.000
_cell.length_c   1.000
_cell.angle_alpha   90.00
_cell.angle_beta   90.00
_cell.angle_gamma   90.00
#
_symmetry.space_group_name_H-M   'P 1'
#
loop_
_entity.id
_entity.type
_entity.pdbx_description
1 polymer ?
#
loop_
_entity_poly.entity_id
_entity_poly.type
_entity_poly.pdbx_seq_one_letter_code
_entity_poly.pdbx_strand_id
1 'polypeptide(L)'
;MTIDLSTESAILIKELASEFNQGSSTWYEIIESLGIGIGTFLVGIGALSTLIPWATKKREEYKIKRKLKFYKDKYPVENIGKSFELIWFNGKLILFDYEEKKYHHIYPWDTAEDLNFVSFGIHIKDDLPNPKENTVKLGDGRELKIDEYTNGGGINTQTSSP
;
A
#
# COMPACT_ATOMS: atom_id res chain seq x y z
N MET A 1 -45.58 -29.09 -32.22
CA MET A 1 -44.25 -29.71 -32.12
C MET A 1 -43.44 -28.83 -31.20
N THR A 2 -43.43 -29.17 -29.92
CA THR A 2 -42.85 -28.36 -28.84
C THR A 2 -41.35 -28.63 -28.84
N ILE A 3 -40.54 -27.61 -29.13
CA ILE A 3 -39.08 -27.71 -29.01
C ILE A 3 -38.79 -27.87 -27.51
N ASP A 4 -38.19 -29.00 -27.15
CA ASP A 4 -37.85 -29.34 -25.77
C ASP A 4 -36.69 -28.45 -25.30
N LEU A 5 -37.05 -27.30 -24.72
CA LEU A 5 -36.18 -26.26 -24.15
C LEU A 5 -35.15 -26.82 -23.15
N SER A 6 -35.30 -28.05 -22.67
CA SER A 6 -34.35 -28.71 -21.77
C SER A 6 -33.03 -29.09 -22.47
N THR A 7 -33.05 -29.34 -23.78
CA THR A 7 -31.89 -29.92 -24.49
C THR A 7 -30.91 -28.84 -24.95
N GLU A 8 -31.41 -27.73 -25.50
CA GLU A 8 -30.57 -26.60 -25.92
C GLU A 8 -29.90 -25.90 -24.73
N SER A 9 -30.65 -25.75 -23.62
CA SER A 9 -30.12 -25.22 -22.37
C SER A 9 -28.97 -26.08 -21.83
N ALA A 10 -29.11 -27.41 -21.88
CA ALA A 10 -28.09 -28.34 -21.42
C ALA A 10 -26.82 -28.36 -22.29
N ILE A 11 -26.94 -28.06 -23.59
CA ILE A 11 -25.80 -27.96 -24.51
C ILE A 11 -25.02 -26.69 -24.23
N LEU A 12 -25.70 -25.55 -24.10
CA LEU A 12 -25.10 -24.25 -23.76
C LEU A 12 -24.35 -24.28 -22.42
N ILE A 13 -24.89 -25.01 -21.43
CA ILE A 13 -24.27 -25.19 -20.12
C ILE A 13 -22.98 -26.03 -20.23
N LYS A 14 -22.95 -27.07 -21.07
CA LYS A 14 -21.75 -27.90 -21.26
C LYS A 14 -20.64 -27.15 -22.00
N GLU A 15 -21.01 -26.31 -22.96
CA GLU A 15 -20.06 -25.49 -23.72
C GLU A 15 -19.41 -24.43 -22.81
N LEU A 16 -20.22 -23.71 -22.04
CA LEU A 16 -19.75 -22.76 -21.03
C LEU A 16 -18.94 -23.43 -19.92
N ALA A 17 -19.31 -24.62 -19.46
CA ALA A 17 -18.50 -25.33 -18.46
C ALA A 17 -17.13 -25.77 -19.01
N SER A 18 -17.03 -26.06 -20.31
CA SER A 18 -15.78 -26.52 -20.94
C SER A 18 -14.76 -25.40 -21.18
N GLU A 19 -15.22 -24.19 -21.49
CA GLU A 19 -14.35 -23.02 -21.67
C GLU A 19 -13.77 -22.53 -20.34
N PHE A 20 -14.45 -22.77 -19.22
CA PHE A 20 -14.07 -22.30 -17.90
C PHE A 20 -13.25 -23.30 -17.06
N ASN A 21 -13.14 -24.56 -17.51
CA ASN A 21 -12.41 -25.62 -16.80
C ASN A 21 -10.88 -25.53 -16.95
N GLN A 22 -10.36 -24.55 -17.72
CA GLN A 22 -8.91 -24.37 -17.91
C GLN A 22 -8.22 -23.58 -16.79
N GLY A 23 -8.93 -23.10 -15.77
CA GLY A 23 -8.24 -22.53 -14.62
C GLY A 23 -9.15 -22.07 -13.49
N SER A 24 -9.53 -22.96 -12.58
CA SER A 24 -9.48 -22.74 -11.11
C SER A 24 -10.31 -23.79 -10.35
N SER A 25 -9.60 -24.69 -9.66
CA SER A 25 -10.17 -25.72 -8.75
C SER A 25 -10.95 -25.15 -7.56
N THR A 26 -10.86 -23.85 -7.30
CA THR A 26 -11.47 -23.15 -6.16
C THR A 26 -12.99 -22.99 -6.29
N TRP A 27 -13.56 -23.13 -7.49
CA TRP A 27 -14.97 -22.76 -7.74
C TRP A 27 -15.95 -23.91 -7.64
N TYR A 28 -15.52 -25.14 -7.95
CA TYR A 28 -16.35 -26.32 -7.75
C TYR A 28 -16.76 -26.48 -6.28
N GLU A 29 -15.85 -26.17 -5.35
CA GLU A 29 -16.11 -26.20 -3.90
C GLU A 29 -17.15 -25.14 -3.45
N ILE A 30 -17.20 -23.99 -4.12
CA ILE A 30 -18.15 -22.91 -3.81
C ILE A 30 -19.55 -23.26 -4.33
N ILE A 31 -19.65 -23.93 -5.48
CA ILE A 31 -20.92 -24.30 -6.09
C ILE A 31 -21.57 -25.47 -5.33
N GLU A 32 -20.79 -26.48 -4.94
CA GLU A 32 -21.29 -27.61 -4.14
C GLU A 32 -21.73 -27.18 -2.73
N SER A 33 -21.01 -26.26 -2.09
CA SER A 33 -21.35 -25.83 -0.71
C SER A 33 -22.61 -24.97 -0.61
N LEU A 34 -23.05 -24.35 -1.71
CA LEU A 34 -24.16 -23.40 -1.69
C LEU A 34 -25.47 -23.92 -2.30
N GLY A 35 -25.48 -25.06 -3.00
CA GLY A 35 -26.71 -25.65 -3.54
C GLY A 35 -27.49 -24.74 -4.49
N ILE A 36 -26.80 -23.87 -5.25
CA ILE A 36 -27.41 -22.82 -6.06
C ILE A 36 -27.69 -23.34 -7.48
N GLY A 37 -28.95 -23.21 -7.94
CA GLY A 37 -29.38 -23.57 -9.29
C GLY A 37 -28.82 -22.66 -10.40
N ILE A 38 -28.72 -23.23 -11.60
CA ILE A 38 -27.97 -22.71 -12.77
C ILE A 38 -28.48 -21.34 -13.29
N GLY A 39 -29.74 -20.97 -13.05
CA GLY A 39 -30.27 -19.65 -13.41
C GLY A 39 -29.71 -18.51 -12.57
N THR A 40 -29.45 -18.75 -11.28
CA THR A 40 -28.83 -17.79 -10.36
C THR A 40 -27.33 -17.68 -10.59
N PHE A 41 -26.72 -18.67 -11.25
CA PHE A 41 -25.30 -18.73 -11.56
C PHE A 41 -24.88 -17.66 -12.60
N LEU A 42 -25.65 -17.45 -13.66
CA LEU A 42 -25.30 -16.46 -14.70
C LEU A 42 -25.43 -15.01 -14.21
N VAL A 43 -26.46 -14.71 -13.42
CA VAL A 43 -26.60 -13.39 -12.76
C VAL A 43 -25.57 -13.23 -11.64
N GLY A 44 -25.27 -14.33 -10.94
CA GLY A 44 -24.24 -14.40 -9.90
C GLY A 44 -22.83 -14.14 -10.43
N ILE A 45 -22.43 -14.71 -11.57
CA ILE A 45 -21.09 -14.54 -12.14
C ILE A 45 -20.85 -13.09 -12.60
N GLY A 46 -21.85 -12.44 -13.23
CA GLY A 46 -21.75 -11.02 -13.60
C GLY A 46 -21.61 -10.10 -12.39
N ALA A 47 -22.28 -10.43 -11.27
CA ALA A 47 -22.12 -9.71 -10.01
C ALA A 47 -20.79 -10.05 -9.30
N LEU A 48 -20.35 -11.30 -9.32
CA LEU A 48 -19.09 -11.74 -8.69
C LEU A 48 -17.85 -11.17 -9.39
N SER A 49 -17.85 -11.09 -10.72
CA SER A 49 -16.74 -10.51 -11.49
C SER A 49 -16.57 -9.00 -11.26
N THR A 50 -17.62 -8.29 -10.83
CA THR A 50 -17.56 -6.87 -10.44
C THR A 50 -17.30 -6.68 -8.94
N LEU A 51 -17.74 -7.61 -8.10
CA LEU A 51 -17.50 -7.60 -6.64
C LEU A 51 -16.06 -7.93 -6.26
N ILE A 52 -15.39 -8.83 -6.98
CA ILE A 52 -13.99 -9.21 -6.68
C ILE A 52 -13.03 -8.01 -6.86
N PRO A 53 -13.04 -7.26 -7.99
CA PRO A 53 -12.26 -6.03 -8.15
C PRO A 53 -12.64 -4.93 -7.15
N TRP A 54 -13.93 -4.82 -6.80
CA TRP A 54 -14.39 -3.85 -5.79
C TRP A 54 -13.85 -4.19 -4.40
N ALA A 55 -13.88 -5.46 -4.00
CA ALA A 55 -13.39 -5.94 -2.72
C ALA A 55 -11.86 -5.84 -2.61
N THR A 56 -11.11 -6.15 -3.67
CA THR A 56 -9.65 -5.98 -3.70
C THR A 56 -9.28 -4.50 -3.61
N LYS A 57 -9.93 -3.63 -4.38
CA LYS A 57 -9.75 -2.17 -4.32
C LYS A 57 -10.04 -1.63 -2.92
N LYS A 58 -11.14 -2.05 -2.29
CA LYS A 58 -11.46 -1.64 -0.92
C LYS A 58 -10.43 -2.14 0.09
N ARG A 59 -9.95 -3.38 -0.05
CA ARG A 59 -8.91 -3.93 0.83
C ARG A 59 -7.59 -3.15 0.72
N GLU A 60 -7.23 -2.70 -0.47
CA GLU A 60 -6.05 -1.86 -0.71
C GLU A 60 -6.24 -0.46 -0.10
N GLU A 61 -7.39 0.18 -0.32
CA GLU A 61 -7.75 1.46 0.33
C GLU A 61 -7.63 1.35 1.86
N TYR A 62 -8.12 0.26 2.46
CA TYR A 62 -8.00 0.04 3.91
C TYR A 62 -6.55 -0.15 4.37
N LYS A 63 -5.72 -0.87 3.59
CA LYS A 63 -4.30 -1.04 3.91
C LYS A 63 -3.56 0.28 3.89
N ILE A 64 -3.79 1.12 2.87
CA ILE A 64 -3.21 2.46 2.76
C ILE A 64 -3.64 3.32 3.96
N LYS A 65 -4.95 3.40 4.25
CA LYS A 65 -5.47 4.16 5.39
C LYS A 65 -4.88 3.72 6.73
N ARG A 66 -4.70 2.41 6.92
CA ARG A 66 -4.11 1.87 8.15
C ARG A 66 -2.63 2.23 8.28
N LYS A 67 -1.85 2.10 7.19
CA LYS A 67 -0.44 2.51 7.16
C LYS A 67 -0.30 4.01 7.43
N LEU A 68 -1.10 4.82 6.73
CA LEU A 68 -1.11 6.27 6.89
C LEU A 68 -1.41 6.66 8.34
N LYS A 69 -2.45 6.07 8.93
CA LYS A 69 -2.79 6.28 10.33
C LYS A 69 -1.64 5.89 11.26
N PHE A 70 -1.05 4.70 11.06
CA PHE A 70 0.08 4.25 11.87
C PHE A 70 1.25 5.24 11.85
N TYR A 71 1.65 5.74 10.67
CA TYR A 71 2.75 6.70 10.57
C TYR A 71 2.39 8.09 11.11
N LYS A 72 1.15 8.56 10.93
CA LYS A 72 0.69 9.82 11.55
C LYS A 72 0.66 9.76 13.07
N ASP A 73 0.24 8.61 13.61
CA ASP A 73 0.20 8.40 15.06
C ASP A 73 1.64 8.24 15.63
N LYS A 74 2.55 7.60 14.87
CA LYS A 74 3.95 7.40 15.29
C LYS A 74 4.81 8.66 15.15
N TYR A 75 4.64 9.41 14.07
CA TYR A 75 5.43 10.59 13.73
C TYR A 75 4.54 11.83 13.53
N PRO A 76 3.89 12.30 14.60
CA PRO A 76 3.03 13.47 14.51
C PRO A 76 3.88 14.74 14.31
N VAL A 77 3.39 15.67 13.50
CA VAL A 77 4.12 16.88 13.06
C VAL A 77 4.54 17.76 14.25
N GLU A 78 3.71 17.81 15.30
CA GLU A 78 3.97 18.55 16.55
C GLU A 78 5.18 18.04 17.36
N ASN A 79 5.70 16.86 17.02
CA ASN A 79 6.85 16.24 17.65
C ASN A 79 8.15 16.33 16.83
N ILE A 80 8.10 17.00 15.67
CA ILE A 80 9.31 17.36 14.92
C ILE A 80 10.22 18.21 15.81
N GLY A 81 11.51 17.87 15.86
CA GLY A 81 12.52 18.46 16.73
C GLY A 81 12.49 17.96 18.18
N LYS A 82 11.50 17.15 18.56
CA LYS A 82 11.40 16.57 19.92
C LYS A 82 11.73 15.09 19.94
N SER A 83 11.00 14.28 19.16
CA SER A 83 11.21 12.82 19.09
C SER A 83 11.82 12.37 17.76
N PHE A 84 11.70 13.18 16.72
CA PHE A 84 12.33 12.93 15.43
C PHE A 84 12.68 14.23 14.72
N GLU A 85 13.58 14.16 13.75
CA GLU A 85 13.92 15.28 12.87
C GLU A 85 13.62 14.94 11.42
N LEU A 86 13.30 15.96 10.63
CA LEU A 86 13.16 15.84 9.18
C LEU A 86 14.31 16.60 8.51
N ILE A 87 15.00 15.95 7.60
CA ILE A 87 16.16 16.51 6.93
C ILE A 87 16.03 16.28 5.43
N TRP A 88 16.17 17.36 4.67
CA TRP A 88 16.30 17.31 3.22
C TRP A 88 17.77 17.16 2.87
N PHE A 89 18.09 16.08 2.16
CA PHE A 89 19.44 15.78 1.69
C PHE A 89 19.38 15.32 0.23
N ASN A 90 20.06 16.03 -0.69
CA ASN A 90 20.05 15.73 -2.13
C ASN A 90 18.63 15.51 -2.69
N GLY A 91 17.68 16.39 -2.33
CA GLY A 91 16.28 16.30 -2.76
C GLY A 91 15.48 15.12 -2.18
N LYS A 92 16.04 14.37 -1.23
CA LYS A 92 15.36 13.29 -0.51
C LYS A 92 15.04 13.72 0.91
N LEU A 93 13.84 13.41 1.36
CA LEU A 93 13.42 13.62 2.75
C LEU A 93 13.80 12.40 3.59
N ILE A 94 14.54 12.64 4.65
CA ILE A 94 14.99 11.62 5.61
C ILE A 94 14.42 11.97 6.98
N LEU A 95 13.78 11.01 7.62
CA LEU A 95 13.31 11.10 9.00
C LEU A 95 14.34 10.44 9.92
N PHE A 96 14.78 11.15 10.95
CA PHE A 96 15.69 10.64 11.98
C PHE A 96 14.92 10.44 13.29
N ASP A 97 14.69 9.19 13.67
CA ASP A 97 13.98 8.78 14.89
C ASP A 97 14.96 8.70 16.06
N TYR A 98 14.83 9.62 17.02
CA TYR A 98 15.78 9.75 18.13
C TYR A 98 15.69 8.59 19.13
N GLU A 99 14.50 8.00 19.29
CA GLU A 99 14.25 6.92 20.25
C GLU A 99 14.81 5.60 19.71
N GLU A 100 14.46 5.26 18.48
CA GLU A 100 14.92 4.01 17.86
C GLU A 100 16.35 4.10 17.31
N LYS A 101 16.94 5.31 17.25
CA LYS A 101 18.23 5.57 16.60
C LYS A 101 18.26 5.01 15.18
N LYS A 102 17.20 5.32 14.42
CA LYS A 102 17.04 4.92 13.02
C LYS A 102 16.79 6.12 12.13
N TYR A 103 17.29 6.04 10.90
CA TYR A 103 16.87 6.94 9.84
C TYR A 103 15.98 6.22 8.83
N HIS A 104 14.98 6.91 8.31
CA HIS A 104 14.03 6.39 7.34
C HIS A 104 13.97 7.29 6.11
N HIS A 105 13.97 6.68 4.92
CA HIS A 105 13.74 7.43 3.69
C HIS A 105 12.23 7.60 3.48
N ILE A 106 11.76 8.83 3.36
CA ILE A 106 10.37 9.10 3.01
C ILE A 106 10.25 9.07 1.48
N TYR A 107 9.56 8.05 0.94
CA TYR A 107 9.42 7.87 -0.51
C TYR A 107 8.15 7.06 -0.84
N PRO A 108 7.40 7.42 -1.91
CA PRO A 108 7.61 8.53 -2.85
C PRO A 108 7.25 9.91 -2.26
N TRP A 109 7.40 10.98 -3.05
CA TRP A 109 7.05 12.36 -2.64
C TRP A 109 5.65 12.48 -2.04
N ASP A 110 4.67 11.80 -2.64
CA ASP A 110 3.30 11.73 -2.16
C ASP A 110 3.20 11.20 -0.72
N THR A 111 4.14 10.36 -0.27
CA THR A 111 4.21 9.94 1.15
C THR A 111 4.54 11.11 2.08
N ALA A 112 5.39 12.03 1.65
CA ALA A 112 5.68 13.24 2.41
C ALA A 112 4.45 14.17 2.46
N GLU A 113 3.68 14.26 1.37
CA GLU A 113 2.42 15.01 1.34
C GLU A 113 1.37 14.39 2.25
N ASP A 114 1.18 13.07 2.13
CA ASP A 114 0.26 12.29 2.95
C ASP A 114 0.49 12.49 4.45
N LEU A 115 1.77 12.54 4.86
CA LEU A 115 2.21 12.73 6.23
C LEU A 115 2.31 14.21 6.66
N ASN A 116 1.99 15.16 5.77
CA ASN A 116 2.15 16.59 5.99
C ASN A 116 3.59 17.01 6.34
N PHE A 117 4.59 16.34 5.77
CA PHE A 117 6.01 16.62 6.03
C PHE A 117 6.65 17.59 5.03
N VAL A 118 6.01 17.88 3.89
CA VAL A 118 6.58 18.70 2.80
C VAL A 118 7.04 20.07 3.25
N SER A 119 6.26 20.74 4.10
CA SER A 119 6.59 22.08 4.61
C SER A 119 7.59 22.06 5.77
N PHE A 120 8.02 20.87 6.16
CA PHE A 120 8.89 20.64 7.30
C PHE A 120 10.20 20.01 6.84
N GLY A 121 11.24 20.24 7.64
CA GLY A 121 12.54 19.66 7.42
C GLY A 121 13.61 20.70 7.09
N ILE A 122 14.76 20.44 7.67
CA ILE A 122 15.92 21.32 7.56
C ILE A 122 16.61 20.99 6.24
N HIS A 123 16.75 22.02 5.39
CA HIS A 123 17.48 21.89 4.14
C HIS A 123 18.97 22.03 4.42
N ILE A 124 19.68 20.91 4.30
CA ILE A 124 21.14 20.92 4.34
C ILE A 124 21.59 21.24 2.91
N LYS A 125 22.47 22.22 2.76
CA LYS A 125 23.11 22.47 1.47
C LYS A 125 23.87 21.22 1.05
N ASP A 126 23.81 20.87 -0.23
CA ASP A 126 24.49 19.70 -0.81
C ASP A 126 26.04 19.79 -0.72
N ASP A 127 26.57 20.85 -0.11
CA ASP A 127 27.98 21.12 0.17
C ASP A 127 28.54 20.30 1.35
N LEU A 128 28.11 19.05 1.58
CA LEU A 128 28.85 18.12 2.44
C LEU A 128 29.72 17.19 1.59
N PRO A 129 30.90 17.62 1.07
CA PRO A 129 31.85 16.74 0.41
C PRO A 129 32.76 16.03 1.44
N ASN A 130 32.36 15.93 2.71
CA ASN A 130 33.20 15.34 3.73
C ASN A 130 32.55 14.09 4.31
N PRO A 131 32.91 12.88 3.86
CA PRO A 131 32.46 11.61 4.45
C PRO A 131 32.92 11.42 5.92
N LYS A 132 33.60 12.41 6.49
CA LYS A 132 33.98 12.49 7.91
C LYS A 132 33.06 13.39 8.73
N GLU A 133 32.19 14.18 8.10
CA GLU A 133 31.23 15.04 8.79
C GLU A 133 29.94 14.26 9.04
N ASN A 134 29.97 13.49 10.13
CA ASN A 134 28.83 12.74 10.61
C ASN A 134 27.84 13.62 11.38
N THR A 135 27.99 14.95 11.38
CA THR A 135 27.20 15.84 12.24
C THR A 135 26.48 16.89 11.41
N VAL A 136 25.16 16.97 11.58
CA VAL A 136 24.31 18.02 11.00
C VAL A 136 23.99 19.05 12.06
N LYS A 137 24.23 20.32 11.75
CA LYS A 137 23.75 21.43 12.59
C LYS A 137 22.28 21.68 12.30
N LEU A 138 21.46 21.53 13.32
CA LEU A 138 20.04 21.84 13.29
C LEU A 138 19.86 23.36 13.49
N GLY A 139 18.78 23.93 12.94
CA GLY A 139 18.55 25.38 12.93
C GLY A 139 18.40 26.02 14.32
N ASP A 140 18.21 25.21 15.36
CA ASP A 140 18.10 25.60 16.77
C ASP A 140 19.43 25.49 17.54
N GLY A 141 20.53 25.19 16.84
CA GLY A 141 21.86 25.02 17.43
C GLY A 141 22.13 23.62 17.99
N ARG A 142 21.19 22.69 17.92
CA ARG A 142 21.45 21.28 18.21
C ARG A 142 22.28 20.66 17.09
N GLU A 143 23.00 19.59 17.44
CA GLU A 143 23.81 18.83 16.50
C GLU A 143 23.32 17.39 16.43
N LEU A 144 23.06 16.90 15.21
CA LEU A 144 22.61 15.54 14.95
C LEU A 144 23.77 14.71 14.40
N LYS A 145 24.23 13.73 15.17
CA LYS A 145 25.26 12.78 14.76
C LYS A 145 24.65 11.63 13.96
N ILE A 146 24.76 11.68 12.63
CA ILE A 146 24.20 10.72 11.68
C ILE A 146 24.73 9.30 11.92
N ASP A 147 25.99 9.14 12.32
CA ASP A 147 26.62 7.85 12.57
C ASP A 147 26.04 7.08 13.76
N GLU A 148 25.30 7.75 14.64
CA GLU A 148 24.52 7.09 15.70
C GLU A 148 23.24 6.41 15.18
N TYR A 149 22.86 6.64 13.92
CA TYR A 149 21.61 6.16 13.35
C TYR A 149 21.83 5.02 12.36
N THR A 150 21.02 3.98 12.50
CA THR A 150 21.01 2.83 11.57
C THR A 150 19.90 2.97 10.53
N ASN A 151 20.04 2.30 9.39
CA ASN A 151 19.03 2.35 8.34
C ASN A 151 17.77 1.59 8.78
N GLY A 152 16.65 2.31 8.92
CA GLY A 152 15.34 1.79 9.27
C GLY A 152 14.45 1.45 8.05
N GLY A 153 14.95 1.63 6.83
CA GLY A 153 14.25 1.37 5.58
C GLY A 153 13.44 2.56 5.04
N GLY A 154 12.59 2.29 4.06
CA GLY A 154 11.72 3.29 3.44
C GLY A 154 10.34 3.35 4.11
N ILE A 155 9.86 4.56 4.39
CA ILE A 155 8.46 4.82 4.72
C ILE A 155 7.75 5.14 3.41
N ASN A 156 6.78 4.29 3.07
CA ASN A 156 5.93 4.42 1.90
C ASN A 156 4.47 4.18 2.31
N THR A 157 3.64 5.22 2.23
CA THR A 157 2.19 5.15 2.51
C THR A 157 1.42 4.51 1.36
N GLN A 158 2.00 4.51 0.16
CA GLN A 158 1.41 3.89 -1.01
C GLN A 158 1.60 2.38 -0.96
N THR A 159 0.61 1.66 -1.48
CA THR A 159 0.84 0.29 -1.93
C THR A 159 1.57 0.39 -3.25
N SER A 160 2.82 -0.05 -3.29
CA SER A 160 3.48 -0.35 -4.55
C SER A 160 2.55 -1.26 -5.35
N SER A 161 1.91 -0.72 -6.40
CA SER A 161 1.48 -1.58 -7.50
C SER A 161 2.75 -2.22 -8.06
N PRO A 162 2.80 -3.57 -8.17
CA PRO A 162 3.91 -4.25 -8.83
C PRO A 162 4.08 -3.77 -10.28
#